data_AF-A0A2P2DIG9-F1
#
_entry.id   AF-A0A2P2DIG9-F1
#
_cell.length_a   1.000
_cell.length_b   1.000
_cell.length_c   1.000
_cell.angle_alpha   90.00
_cell.angle_beta   90.00
_cell.angle_gamma   90.00
#
_symmetry.space_group_name_H-M   'P 1'
#
loop_
_entity.id
_entity.type
_entity.pdbx_description
1 polymer ?
#
loop_
_entity_poly.entity_id
_entity_poly.type
_entity_poly.pdbx_seq_one_letter_code
_entity_poly.pdbx_strand_id
1 'polypeptide(L)'
;MGNNSFNTLLDLYQTAKISETNRNTNLLFQAAMEQNELILQLQKQIENAQAHSNRIAVQQLEVQLRDEMTKHEQRLLKAFIFNIEVILEDLSQLTKLEEYIFLNKEFTPILEHMPDAIERLENIEDKRVANKLYKKLDERLKLSKSAEKDFKKSDFYTLEKIENDIQNFVIPDEPKKEYVPDPQRIPYLGKYGVSTYLLILGSTITFLSFLGLFDSIKETGIRDNLVNIFFCLYLMAQIVILPFYYVIKRKNNHRTRDEIEAENQKIKAKNDEIRMEKQKVYDIEIQAFRDNETELKQLKLQKSELENRIKSEHSNYIHFLKKVLKMFSPNKFENLK
;
A
#
# COMPACT_ATOMS: atom_id res chain seq x y z
N MET A 1 13.51 73.02 96.94
CA MET A 1 12.29 72.80 96.13
C MET A 1 12.22 73.93 95.13
N GLY A 2 12.09 73.75 93.83
CA GLY A 2 12.12 72.60 92.94
C GLY A 2 12.22 73.18 91.52
N ASN A 3 12.77 72.44 90.57
CA ASN A 3 12.59 72.76 89.15
C ASN A 3 12.60 71.44 88.35
N ASN A 4 11.68 70.56 88.73
CA ASN A 4 11.26 69.39 87.94
C ASN A 4 10.14 69.74 86.94
N SER A 5 9.96 71.02 86.59
CA SER A 5 8.83 71.48 85.78
C SER A 5 9.19 71.85 84.33
N PHE A 6 10.46 71.72 83.92
CA PHE A 6 10.88 72.14 82.58
C PHE A 6 10.96 71.02 81.52
N ASN A 7 10.84 69.74 81.91
CA ASN A 7 10.85 68.62 80.95
C ASN A 7 9.45 68.21 80.47
N THR A 8 8.39 68.53 81.20
CA THR A 8 7.03 68.07 80.89
C THR A 8 6.47 68.68 79.60
N LEU A 9 6.80 69.94 79.31
CA LEU A 9 6.39 70.63 78.08
C LEU A 9 7.13 70.10 76.84
N LEU A 10 8.41 69.76 77.00
CA LEU A 10 9.21 69.21 75.90
C LEU A 10 8.76 67.79 75.54
N ASP A 11 8.48 66.96 76.55
CA ASP A 11 7.98 65.60 76.36
C ASP A 11 6.56 65.60 75.78
N LEU A 12 5.68 66.51 76.22
CA LEU A 12 4.34 66.70 75.62
C LEU A 12 4.45 67.18 74.17
N TYR A 13 5.36 68.11 73.86
CA TYR A 13 5.57 68.59 72.49
C TYR A 13 6.12 67.48 71.58
N GLN A 14 7.10 66.70 72.04
CA GLN A 14 7.65 65.58 71.28
C GLN A 14 6.62 64.47 71.07
N THR A 15 5.81 64.15 72.09
CA THR A 15 4.73 63.16 71.98
C THR A 15 3.62 63.62 71.04
N ALA A 16 3.22 64.89 71.13
CA ALA A 16 2.24 65.49 70.23
C ALA A 16 2.76 65.50 68.77
N LYS A 17 4.04 65.84 68.56
CA LYS A 17 4.67 65.86 67.23
C LYS A 17 4.84 64.45 66.65
N ILE A 18 5.19 63.45 67.45
CA ILE A 18 5.26 62.04 67.00
C ILE A 18 3.85 61.52 66.70
N SER A 19 2.85 61.84 67.52
CA SER A 19 1.45 61.46 67.29
C SER A 19 0.90 62.09 66.00
N GLU A 20 1.17 63.38 65.76
CA GLU A 20 0.79 64.09 64.54
C GLU A 20 1.53 63.54 63.31
N THR A 21 2.82 63.23 63.45
CA THR A 21 3.61 62.61 62.36
C THR A 21 3.08 61.22 62.04
N ASN A 22 2.76 60.39 63.03
CA ASN A 22 2.18 59.05 62.83
C ASN A 22 0.79 59.13 62.22
N ARG A 23 -0.04 60.10 62.64
CA ARG A 23 -1.35 60.35 62.04
C ARG A 23 -1.22 60.76 60.57
N ASN A 24 -0.33 61.71 60.26
CA ASN A 24 -0.10 62.15 58.88
C ASN A 24 0.50 61.03 58.04
N THR A 25 1.41 60.24 58.60
CA THR A 25 1.98 59.06 57.93
C THR A 25 0.91 58.02 57.65
N ASN A 26 0.01 57.72 58.60
CA ASN A 26 -1.11 56.81 58.40
C ASN A 26 -2.11 57.33 57.37
N LEU A 27 -2.40 58.64 57.37
CA LEU A 27 -3.25 59.26 56.35
C LEU A 27 -2.60 59.20 54.96
N LEU A 28 -1.29 59.41 54.85
CA LEU A 28 -0.55 59.24 53.60
C LEU A 28 -0.54 57.78 53.15
N PHE A 29 -0.38 56.82 54.07
CA PHE A 29 -0.47 55.40 53.76
C PHE A 29 -1.88 55.00 53.30
N GLN A 30 -2.93 55.51 53.95
CA GLN A 30 -4.32 55.29 53.51
C GLN A 30 -4.57 55.87 52.13
N ALA A 31 -4.16 57.12 51.88
CA ALA A 31 -4.27 57.76 50.57
C ALA A 31 -3.50 56.99 49.49
N ALA A 32 -2.30 56.49 49.80
CA ALA A 32 -1.52 55.66 48.88
C ALA A 32 -2.17 54.28 48.63
N MET A 33 -2.81 53.68 49.64
CA MET A 33 -3.58 52.45 49.49
C MET A 33 -4.81 52.65 48.61
N GLU A 34 -5.59 53.70 48.86
CA GLU A 34 -6.76 54.07 48.04
C GLU A 34 -6.37 54.35 46.58
N GLN A 35 -5.23 55.04 46.38
CA GLN A 35 -4.69 55.29 45.04
C GLN A 35 -4.29 53.99 44.33
N ASN A 36 -3.66 53.05 45.04
CA ASN A 36 -3.30 51.74 44.47
C ASN A 36 -4.54 50.90 44.14
N GLU A 37 -5.57 50.91 44.99
CA GLU A 37 -6.84 50.24 44.68
C GLU A 37 -7.49 50.82 43.43
N LEU A 38 -7.44 52.14 43.26
CA LEU A 38 -7.96 52.81 42.06
C LEU A 38 -7.16 52.46 40.80
N ILE A 39 -5.83 52.35 40.89
CA ILE A 39 -4.98 51.89 39.78
C ILE A 39 -5.34 50.46 39.37
N LEU A 40 -5.52 49.55 40.34
CA LEU A 40 -5.91 48.16 40.07
C LEU A 40 -7.30 48.08 39.40
N GLN A 41 -8.25 48.90 39.84
CA GLN A 41 -9.57 48.98 39.22
C GLN A 41 -9.49 49.49 37.76
N LEU A 42 -8.68 50.51 37.49
CA LEU A 42 -8.45 51.04 36.15
C LEU A 42 -7.78 50.00 35.23
N GLN A 43 -6.77 49.27 35.73
CA GLN A 43 -6.14 48.18 34.97
C GLN A 43 -7.16 47.11 34.57
N LYS A 44 -8.02 46.69 35.50
CA LYS A 44 -9.09 45.72 35.22
C LYS A 44 -10.11 46.25 34.20
N GLN A 45 -10.43 47.55 34.23
CA GLN A 45 -11.30 48.17 33.22
C GLN A 45 -10.63 48.22 31.84
N ILE A 46 -9.33 48.51 31.76
CA ILE A 46 -8.56 48.51 30.52
C ILE A 46 -8.50 47.10 29.91
N GLU A 47 -8.22 46.08 30.70
CA GLU A 47 -8.18 44.68 30.24
C GLU A 47 -9.54 44.23 29.71
N ASN A 48 -10.63 44.55 30.41
CA ASN A 48 -11.99 44.25 29.96
C ASN A 48 -12.34 45.00 28.66
N ALA A 49 -11.94 46.26 28.54
CA ALA A 49 -12.16 47.07 27.34
C ALA A 49 -11.37 46.52 26.14
N GLN A 50 -10.11 46.09 26.34
CA GLN A 50 -9.30 45.45 25.31
C GLN A 50 -9.88 44.09 24.88
N ALA A 51 -10.28 43.24 25.84
CA ALA A 51 -10.92 41.96 25.53
C ALA A 51 -12.23 42.14 24.75
N HIS A 52 -13.03 43.15 25.10
CA HIS A 52 -14.25 43.49 24.38
C HIS A 52 -13.95 44.04 22.97
N SER A 53 -12.99 44.95 22.84
CA SER A 53 -12.54 45.50 21.56
C SER A 53 -12.02 44.42 20.62
N ASN A 54 -11.22 43.48 21.12
CA ASN A 54 -10.72 42.34 20.34
C ASN A 54 -11.88 41.44 19.87
N ARG A 55 -12.90 41.20 20.71
CA ARG A 55 -14.09 40.45 20.29
C ARG A 55 -14.86 41.15 19.17
N ILE A 56 -15.04 42.47 19.26
CA ILE A 56 -15.69 43.26 18.21
C ILE A 56 -14.87 43.21 16.92
N ALA A 57 -13.55 43.36 16.98
CA ALA A 57 -12.67 43.31 15.81
C ALA A 57 -12.73 41.94 15.12
N VAL A 58 -12.70 40.83 15.87
CA VAL A 58 -12.87 39.48 15.32
C VAL A 58 -14.23 39.32 14.67
N GLN A 59 -15.32 39.76 15.32
CA GLN A 59 -16.66 39.71 14.72
C GLN A 59 -16.75 40.54 13.44
N GLN A 60 -16.14 41.72 13.39
CA GLN A 60 -16.08 42.54 12.18
C GLN A 60 -15.28 41.84 11.06
N LEU A 61 -14.14 41.23 11.38
CA LEU A 61 -13.34 40.45 10.43
C LEU A 61 -14.10 39.22 9.92
N GLU A 62 -14.86 38.53 10.77
CA GLU A 62 -15.70 37.40 10.35
C GLU A 62 -16.81 37.85 9.40
N VAL A 63 -17.46 39.00 9.66
CA VAL A 63 -18.46 39.57 8.75
C VAL A 63 -17.82 39.97 7.43
N GLN A 64 -16.69 40.67 7.45
CA GLN A 64 -15.94 41.03 6.24
C GLN A 64 -15.48 39.80 5.45
N LEU A 65 -15.01 38.76 6.13
CA LEU A 65 -14.62 37.51 5.49
C LEU A 65 -15.82 36.84 4.82
N ARG A 66 -16.97 36.77 5.50
CA ARG A 66 -18.20 36.23 4.91
C ARG A 66 -18.63 37.04 3.69
N ASP A 67 -18.62 38.37 3.78
CA ASP A 67 -19.00 39.25 2.67
C ASP A 67 -18.06 39.06 1.47
N GLU A 68 -16.74 38.98 1.68
CA GLU A 68 -15.77 38.73 0.62
C GLU A 68 -15.89 37.32 0.03
N MET A 69 -16.14 36.31 0.86
CA MET A 69 -16.41 34.95 0.40
C MET A 69 -17.67 34.90 -0.48
N THR A 70 -18.76 35.52 -0.04
CA THR A 70 -20.00 35.60 -0.82
C THR A 70 -19.79 36.34 -2.14
N LYS A 71 -19.09 37.49 -2.14
CA LYS A 71 -18.73 38.20 -3.38
C LYS A 71 -17.90 37.33 -4.32
N HIS A 72 -16.96 36.56 -3.79
CA HIS A 72 -16.15 35.67 -4.60
C HIS A 72 -16.98 34.52 -5.18
N GLU A 73 -17.84 33.89 -4.37
CA GLU A 73 -18.78 32.85 -4.82
C GLU A 73 -19.70 33.38 -5.94
N GLN A 74 -20.31 34.56 -5.76
CA GLN A 74 -21.15 35.18 -6.79
C GLN A 74 -20.38 35.47 -8.09
N ARG A 75 -19.10 35.89 -8.01
CA ARG A 75 -18.24 36.06 -9.19
C ARG A 75 -18.00 34.73 -9.92
N LEU A 76 -17.72 33.66 -9.18
CA LEU A 76 -17.52 32.32 -9.74
C LEU A 76 -18.80 31.80 -10.41
N LEU A 77 -19.95 31.93 -9.75
CA LEU A 77 -21.25 31.52 -10.29
C LEU A 77 -21.58 32.28 -11.59
N LYS A 78 -21.35 33.59 -11.63
CA LYS A 78 -21.54 34.40 -12.85
C LYS A 78 -20.60 33.98 -13.97
N ALA A 79 -19.32 33.76 -13.66
CA ALA A 79 -18.35 33.29 -14.65
C ALA A 79 -18.70 31.88 -15.18
N PHE A 80 -19.20 31.00 -14.32
CA PHE A 80 -19.68 29.67 -14.71
C PHE A 80 -20.86 29.76 -15.69
N ILE A 81 -21.88 30.55 -15.36
CA ILE A 81 -23.06 30.75 -16.21
C ILE A 81 -22.69 31.40 -17.54
N PHE A 82 -21.80 32.40 -17.51
CA PHE A 82 -21.27 33.04 -18.71
C PHE A 82 -20.51 32.06 -19.61
N ASN A 83 -19.66 31.18 -19.04
CA ASN A 83 -18.99 30.15 -19.84
C ASN A 83 -20.00 29.22 -20.52
N ILE A 84 -21.09 28.83 -19.83
CA ILE A 84 -22.17 28.02 -20.41
C ILE A 84 -22.89 28.76 -21.54
N GLU A 85 -23.16 30.06 -21.38
CA GLU A 85 -23.72 30.90 -22.44
C GLU A 85 -22.84 30.90 -23.69
N VAL A 86 -21.53 31.16 -23.53
CA VAL A 86 -20.56 31.15 -24.63
C VAL A 86 -20.53 29.78 -25.32
N ILE A 87 -20.61 28.69 -24.56
CA ILE A 87 -20.66 27.33 -25.12
C ILE A 87 -21.93 27.14 -25.96
N LEU A 88 -23.10 27.55 -25.46
CA LEU A 88 -24.36 27.45 -26.20
C LEU A 88 -24.37 28.31 -27.47
N GLU A 89 -23.70 29.46 -27.46
CA GLU A 89 -23.52 30.31 -28.64
C GLU A 89 -22.56 29.68 -29.65
N ASP A 90 -21.39 29.21 -29.22
CA ASP A 90 -20.43 28.52 -30.08
C ASP A 90 -21.02 27.23 -30.68
N LEU A 91 -21.88 26.53 -29.92
CA LEU A 91 -22.63 25.35 -30.35
C LEU A 91 -23.71 25.63 -31.42
N SER A 92 -24.05 26.90 -31.64
CA SER A 92 -24.99 27.24 -32.72
C SER A 92 -24.31 27.29 -34.09
N GLN A 93 -22.97 27.26 -34.12
CA GLN A 93 -22.16 27.52 -35.32
C GLN A 93 -21.52 26.27 -35.94
N LEU A 94 -21.64 25.11 -35.31
CA LEU A 94 -20.93 23.90 -35.68
C LEU A 94 -21.95 22.83 -36.22
N THR A 95 -21.47 21.62 -36.54
CA THR A 95 -22.24 20.54 -37.21
C THR A 95 -22.83 19.50 -36.24
N LYS A 96 -23.74 18.61 -36.69
CA LYS A 96 -24.35 17.49 -35.91
C LYS A 96 -23.47 16.76 -34.86
N LEU A 97 -22.16 16.64 -35.08
CA LEU A 97 -21.20 16.05 -34.13
C LEU A 97 -21.09 16.78 -32.78
N GLU A 98 -21.50 18.03 -32.71
CA GLU A 98 -21.47 18.81 -31.47
C GLU A 98 -22.41 18.29 -30.39
N GLU A 99 -23.52 17.65 -30.78
CA GLU A 99 -24.47 17.09 -29.83
C GLU A 99 -23.81 16.03 -28.94
N TYR A 100 -22.69 15.46 -29.39
CA TYR A 100 -21.86 14.54 -28.62
C TYR A 100 -21.15 15.21 -27.44
N ILE A 101 -20.99 16.54 -27.41
CA ILE A 101 -20.40 17.21 -26.24
C ILE A 101 -21.25 17.00 -24.99
N PHE A 102 -22.57 16.99 -25.15
CA PHE A 102 -23.52 16.77 -24.05
C PHE A 102 -23.53 15.31 -23.56
N LEU A 103 -22.94 14.40 -24.35
CA LEU A 103 -22.74 12.99 -24.02
C LEU A 103 -21.31 12.71 -23.53
N ASN A 104 -20.44 13.71 -23.54
CA ASN A 104 -19.06 13.56 -23.10
C ASN A 104 -18.97 13.49 -21.57
N LYS A 105 -18.34 12.43 -21.05
CA LYS A 105 -18.21 12.17 -19.61
C LYS A 105 -17.53 13.27 -18.79
N GLU A 106 -16.69 14.10 -19.38
CA GLU A 106 -16.03 15.20 -18.67
C GLU A 106 -16.93 16.44 -18.61
N PHE A 107 -17.80 16.65 -19.61
CA PHE A 107 -18.67 17.81 -19.69
C PHE A 107 -20.03 17.57 -19.03
N THR A 108 -20.62 16.38 -19.15
CA THR A 108 -21.93 16.06 -18.56
C THR A 108 -22.01 16.38 -17.06
N PRO A 109 -21.04 16.01 -16.20
CA PRO A 109 -21.09 16.35 -14.78
C PRO A 109 -21.07 17.86 -14.50
N ILE A 110 -20.38 18.64 -15.35
CA ILE A 110 -20.34 20.10 -15.23
C ILE A 110 -21.75 20.68 -15.42
N LEU A 111 -22.53 20.13 -16.35
CA LEU A 111 -23.89 20.56 -16.63
C LEU A 111 -24.87 20.21 -15.49
N GLU A 112 -24.64 19.11 -14.79
CA GLU A 112 -25.48 18.69 -13.65
C GLU A 112 -25.43 19.70 -12.50
N HIS A 113 -24.38 20.51 -12.40
CA HIS A 113 -24.25 21.57 -11.39
C HIS A 113 -24.95 22.89 -11.78
N MET A 114 -25.49 23.01 -12.99
CA MET A 114 -26.16 24.24 -13.45
C MET A 114 -27.39 24.63 -12.62
N PRO A 115 -28.31 23.72 -12.24
CA PRO A 115 -29.47 24.07 -11.41
C PRO A 115 -29.06 24.66 -10.05
N ASP A 116 -28.09 24.03 -9.37
CA ASP A 116 -27.58 24.47 -8.08
C ASP A 116 -26.92 25.85 -8.20
N ALA A 117 -26.15 26.08 -9.28
CA ALA A 117 -25.53 27.37 -9.53
C ALA A 117 -26.56 28.50 -9.71
N ILE A 118 -27.70 28.21 -10.35
CA ILE A 118 -28.80 29.17 -10.52
C ILE A 118 -29.47 29.47 -9.18
N GLU A 119 -29.69 28.46 -8.35
CA GLU A 119 -30.33 28.64 -7.04
C GLU A 119 -29.50 29.55 -6.13
N ARG A 120 -28.17 29.37 -6.13
CA ARG A 120 -27.21 30.10 -5.29
C ARG A 120 -26.87 31.51 -5.76
N LEU A 121 -27.24 31.91 -6.98
CA LEU A 121 -27.14 33.32 -7.37
C LEU A 121 -27.95 34.20 -6.40
N GLU A 122 -27.55 35.43 -6.16
CA GLU A 122 -28.35 36.35 -5.33
C GLU A 122 -29.26 37.25 -6.18
N ASN A 123 -28.75 37.71 -7.33
CA ASN A 123 -29.45 38.65 -8.20
C ASN A 123 -30.58 37.97 -8.99
N ILE A 124 -31.80 38.51 -8.87
CA ILE A 124 -33.01 38.02 -9.55
C ILE A 124 -32.87 38.10 -11.08
N GLU A 125 -32.22 39.13 -11.61
CA GLU A 125 -32.04 39.29 -13.05
C GLU A 125 -31.07 38.25 -13.61
N ASP A 126 -29.94 38.05 -12.94
CA ASP A 126 -28.96 37.00 -13.28
C ASP A 126 -29.62 35.62 -13.21
N LYS A 127 -30.47 35.35 -12.19
CA LYS A 127 -31.28 34.13 -12.12
C LYS A 127 -32.21 33.95 -13.30
N ARG A 128 -32.88 35.02 -13.76
CA ARG A 128 -33.80 34.95 -14.90
C ARG A 128 -33.04 34.61 -16.19
N VAL A 129 -31.88 35.22 -16.41
CA VAL A 129 -31.01 34.91 -17.57
C VAL A 129 -30.53 33.46 -17.48
N ALA A 130 -30.00 33.05 -16.34
CA ALA A 130 -29.48 31.70 -16.15
C ALA A 130 -30.57 30.62 -16.29
N ASN A 131 -31.80 30.88 -15.82
CA ASN A 131 -32.94 29.98 -16.04
C ASN A 131 -33.33 29.87 -17.53
N LYS A 132 -33.21 30.95 -18.31
CA LYS A 132 -33.44 30.88 -19.77
C LYS A 132 -32.35 30.05 -20.45
N LEU A 133 -31.08 30.22 -20.04
CA LEU A 133 -29.96 29.41 -20.54
C LEU A 133 -30.14 27.95 -20.19
N TYR A 134 -30.55 27.64 -18.96
CA TYR A 134 -30.82 26.28 -18.51
C TYR A 134 -31.93 25.61 -19.33
N LYS A 135 -33.01 26.31 -19.67
CA LYS A 135 -34.05 25.76 -20.56
C LYS A 135 -33.50 25.39 -21.94
N LYS A 136 -32.71 26.28 -22.56
CA LYS A 136 -32.04 26.00 -23.83
C LYS A 136 -31.10 24.79 -23.72
N LEU A 137 -30.39 24.68 -22.60
CA LEU A 137 -29.48 23.59 -22.32
C LEU A 137 -30.20 22.25 -22.15
N ASP A 138 -31.31 22.23 -21.39
CA ASP A 138 -32.16 21.05 -21.20
C ASP A 138 -32.80 20.60 -22.52
N GLU A 139 -33.24 21.53 -23.37
CA GLU A 139 -33.70 21.22 -24.73
C GLU A 139 -32.60 20.55 -25.57
N ARG A 140 -31.38 21.08 -25.53
CA ARG A 140 -30.22 20.49 -26.23
C ARG A 140 -29.83 19.13 -25.66
N LEU A 141 -29.90 18.95 -24.34
CA LEU A 141 -29.63 17.68 -23.68
C LEU A 141 -30.68 16.61 -24.01
N LYS A 142 -31.94 17.01 -24.24
CA LYS A 142 -32.97 16.10 -24.76
C LYS A 142 -32.71 15.72 -26.21
N LEU A 143 -32.25 16.67 -27.03
CA LEU A 143 -31.87 16.40 -28.42
C LEU A 143 -30.65 15.45 -28.49
N SER A 144 -29.64 15.65 -27.65
CA SER A 144 -28.44 14.78 -27.64
C SER A 144 -28.76 13.34 -27.24
N LYS A 145 -29.79 13.10 -26.42
CA LYS A 145 -30.30 11.73 -26.15
C LYS A 145 -30.77 11.00 -27.41
N SER A 146 -31.31 11.72 -28.39
CA SER A 146 -31.67 11.11 -29.68
C SER A 146 -30.43 10.69 -30.48
N ALA A 147 -29.31 11.41 -30.31
CA ALA A 147 -28.02 11.13 -30.91
C ALA A 147 -27.19 10.08 -30.14
N GLU A 148 -27.64 9.62 -28.96
CA GLU A 148 -26.92 8.65 -28.12
C GLU A 148 -26.65 7.32 -28.85
N LYS A 149 -27.60 6.86 -29.67
CA LYS A 149 -27.43 5.64 -30.48
C LYS A 149 -26.32 5.78 -31.51
N ASP A 150 -26.18 6.96 -32.10
CA ASP A 150 -25.15 7.24 -33.09
C ASP A 150 -23.80 7.49 -32.40
N PHE A 151 -23.80 8.15 -31.24
CA PHE A 151 -22.61 8.33 -30.41
C PHE A 151 -22.02 6.98 -30.00
N LYS A 152 -22.83 6.01 -29.57
CA LYS A 152 -22.37 4.65 -29.21
C LYS A 152 -21.73 3.89 -30.39
N LYS A 153 -21.98 4.31 -31.62
CA LYS A 153 -21.34 3.78 -32.83
C LYS A 153 -20.17 4.63 -33.32
N SER A 154 -19.94 5.79 -32.71
CA SER A 154 -18.91 6.73 -33.12
C SER A 154 -17.52 6.30 -32.67
N ASP A 155 -16.52 6.84 -33.35
CA ASP A 155 -15.12 6.66 -33.00
C ASP A 155 -14.82 7.20 -31.59
N PHE A 156 -15.53 8.22 -31.11
CA PHE A 156 -15.36 8.78 -29.76
C PHE A 156 -15.73 7.78 -28.66
N TYR A 157 -16.86 7.09 -28.80
CA TYR A 157 -17.27 6.07 -27.84
C TYR A 157 -16.36 4.83 -27.92
N THR A 158 -15.93 4.47 -29.13
CA THR A 158 -14.98 3.36 -29.32
C THR A 158 -13.64 3.65 -28.66
N LEU A 159 -13.14 4.88 -28.78
CA LEU A 159 -11.91 5.33 -28.11
C LEU A 159 -12.05 5.21 -26.59
N GLU A 160 -13.17 5.66 -26.05
CA GLU A 160 -13.47 5.59 -24.62
C GLU A 160 -13.51 4.14 -24.12
N LYS A 161 -14.14 3.24 -24.89
CA LYS A 161 -14.18 1.82 -24.56
C LYS A 161 -12.77 1.22 -24.52
N ILE A 162 -11.95 1.47 -25.54
CA ILE A 162 -10.56 0.99 -25.59
C ILE A 162 -9.75 1.53 -24.41
N GLU A 163 -9.96 2.80 -24.02
CA GLU A 163 -9.28 3.39 -22.87
C GLU A 163 -9.67 2.70 -21.55
N ASN A 164 -10.96 2.42 -21.35
CA ASN A 164 -11.43 1.64 -20.20
C ASN A 164 -10.88 0.21 -20.23
N ASP A 165 -10.84 -0.43 -21.39
CA ASP A 165 -10.31 -1.79 -21.56
C ASP A 165 -8.81 -1.82 -21.19
N ILE A 166 -8.03 -0.81 -21.60
CA ILE A 166 -6.61 -0.67 -21.23
C ILE A 166 -6.43 -0.42 -19.73
N GLN A 167 -7.24 0.45 -19.12
CA GLN A 167 -7.14 0.77 -17.69
C GLN A 167 -7.50 -0.44 -16.82
N ASN A 168 -8.46 -1.25 -17.25
CA ASN A 168 -8.87 -2.47 -16.56
C ASN A 168 -8.00 -3.69 -16.94
N PHE A 169 -7.05 -3.54 -17.86
CA PHE A 169 -6.19 -4.64 -18.30
C PHE A 169 -5.14 -4.97 -17.24
N VAL A 170 -5.35 -6.08 -16.53
CA VAL A 170 -4.39 -6.58 -15.54
C VAL A 170 -3.46 -7.59 -16.20
N ILE A 171 -2.18 -7.24 -16.34
CA ILE A 171 -1.15 -8.19 -16.75
C ILE A 171 -0.72 -8.98 -15.51
N PRO A 172 -0.88 -10.31 -15.49
CA PRO A 172 -0.34 -11.12 -14.39
C PRO A 172 1.19 -11.07 -14.36
N ASP A 173 1.79 -11.35 -13.22
CA ASP A 173 3.25 -11.43 -13.11
C ASP A 173 3.83 -12.50 -14.05
N GLU A 174 5.06 -12.26 -14.53
CA GLU A 174 5.75 -13.23 -15.39
C GLU A 174 5.94 -14.56 -14.63
N PRO A 175 5.48 -15.70 -15.20
CA PRO A 175 5.59 -16.98 -14.54
C PRO A 175 7.06 -17.36 -14.36
N LYS A 176 7.37 -17.99 -13.23
CA LYS A 176 8.74 -18.43 -12.91
C LYS A 176 8.87 -19.92 -13.14
N LYS A 177 9.96 -20.32 -13.80
CA LYS A 177 10.27 -21.73 -13.99
C LYS A 177 10.57 -22.39 -12.64
N GLU A 178 9.75 -23.38 -12.26
CA GLU A 178 9.94 -24.10 -11.01
C GLU A 178 11.11 -25.08 -11.11
N TYR A 179 12.02 -25.06 -10.12
CA TYR A 179 13.17 -25.96 -10.10
C TYR A 179 12.78 -27.35 -9.62
N VAL A 180 13.14 -28.37 -10.40
CA VAL A 180 12.99 -29.78 -10.01
C VAL A 180 14.37 -30.36 -9.67
N PRO A 181 14.66 -30.66 -8.40
CA PRO A 181 15.95 -31.19 -7.99
C PRO A 181 16.25 -32.53 -8.67
N ASP A 182 17.54 -32.79 -8.89
CA ASP A 182 18.00 -34.06 -9.48
C ASP A 182 17.64 -35.26 -8.59
N PRO A 183 17.32 -36.42 -9.20
CA PRO A 183 16.95 -37.61 -8.44
C PRO A 183 18.14 -38.13 -7.64
N GLN A 184 17.96 -38.31 -6.33
CA GLN A 184 18.93 -39.02 -5.50
C GLN A 184 18.95 -40.51 -5.86
N ARG A 185 20.12 -41.03 -6.24
CA ARG A 185 20.30 -42.43 -6.64
C ARG A 185 20.55 -43.31 -5.42
N ILE A 186 19.99 -44.50 -5.43
CA ILE A 186 20.30 -45.55 -4.45
C ILE A 186 21.73 -46.05 -4.73
N PRO A 187 22.65 -45.98 -3.76
CA PRO A 187 24.03 -46.41 -3.94
C PRO A 187 24.15 -47.94 -4.01
N TYR A 188 25.15 -48.43 -4.74
CA TYR A 188 25.48 -49.85 -4.76
C TYR A 188 26.21 -50.23 -3.46
N LEU A 189 25.62 -51.11 -2.66
CA LEU A 189 26.30 -51.74 -1.53
C LEU A 189 27.19 -52.88 -2.04
N GLY A 190 28.48 -52.84 -1.71
CA GLY A 190 29.43 -53.88 -2.09
C GLY A 190 29.09 -55.25 -1.48
N LYS A 191 29.46 -56.33 -2.19
CA LYS A 191 29.15 -57.73 -1.82
C LYS A 191 29.65 -58.14 -0.42
N TYR A 192 30.68 -57.49 0.10
CA TYR A 192 31.24 -57.76 1.43
C TYR A 192 31.37 -56.45 2.19
N GLY A 193 30.58 -56.31 3.25
CA GLY A 193 30.74 -55.18 4.17
C GLY A 193 32.02 -55.34 4.99
N VAL A 194 32.59 -54.25 5.46
CA VAL A 194 33.73 -54.26 6.41
C VAL A 194 33.46 -55.17 7.61
N SER A 195 32.19 -55.29 8.03
CA SER A 195 31.74 -56.19 9.10
C SER A 195 31.99 -57.69 8.82
N THR A 196 31.96 -58.15 7.57
CA THR A 196 32.26 -59.55 7.23
C THR A 196 33.75 -59.86 7.37
N TYR A 197 34.61 -58.93 6.98
CA TYR A 197 36.06 -59.08 7.14
C TYR A 197 36.46 -59.09 8.63
N LEU A 198 35.84 -58.21 9.43
CA LEU A 198 36.04 -58.17 10.87
C LEU A 198 35.57 -59.44 11.60
N LEU A 199 34.49 -60.10 11.14
CA LEU A 199 34.03 -61.38 11.72
C LEU A 199 35.01 -62.53 11.46
N ILE A 200 35.58 -62.61 10.26
CA ILE A 200 36.58 -63.64 9.91
C ILE A 200 37.88 -63.40 10.70
N LEU A 201 38.33 -62.14 10.81
CA LEU A 201 39.47 -61.78 11.65
C LEU A 201 39.21 -62.05 13.14
N GLY A 202 38.04 -61.68 13.66
CA GLY A 202 37.70 -61.93 15.06
C GLY A 202 37.66 -63.41 15.41
N SER A 203 37.12 -64.24 14.52
CA SER A 203 37.04 -65.71 14.72
C SER A 203 38.39 -66.42 14.60
N THR A 204 39.29 -65.94 13.73
CA THR A 204 40.68 -66.45 13.66
C THR A 204 41.49 -66.08 14.89
N ILE A 205 41.36 -64.84 15.38
CA ILE A 205 42.04 -64.39 16.61
C ILE A 205 41.57 -65.19 17.83
N THR A 206 40.26 -65.39 17.99
CA THR A 206 39.72 -66.19 19.12
C THR A 206 40.17 -67.65 19.05
N PHE A 207 40.23 -68.24 17.87
CA PHE A 207 40.75 -69.60 17.69
C PHE A 207 42.24 -69.73 18.05
N LEU A 208 43.07 -68.78 17.60
CA LEU A 208 44.50 -68.74 17.95
C LEU A 208 44.71 -68.54 19.46
N SER A 209 43.89 -67.71 20.09
CA SER A 209 43.93 -67.49 21.53
C SER A 209 43.53 -68.74 22.31
N PHE A 210 42.58 -69.51 21.78
CA PHE A 210 42.13 -70.77 22.36
C PHE A 210 43.17 -71.88 22.21
N LEU A 211 43.89 -71.95 21.09
CA LEU A 211 45.04 -72.86 20.93
C LEU A 211 46.16 -72.57 21.95
N GLY A 212 46.45 -71.29 22.20
CA GLY A 212 47.42 -70.88 23.22
C GLY A 212 47.04 -71.30 24.64
N LEU A 213 45.75 -71.47 24.94
CA LEU A 213 45.30 -71.99 26.23
C LEU A 213 45.56 -73.51 26.37
N PHE A 214 45.52 -74.28 25.28
CA PHE A 214 45.78 -75.72 25.31
C PHE A 214 47.25 -76.09 25.47
N ASP A 215 48.19 -75.19 25.16
CA ASP A 215 49.62 -75.39 25.41
C ASP A 215 49.94 -75.56 26.91
N SER A 216 49.04 -75.12 27.81
CA SER A 216 49.18 -75.27 29.26
C SER A 216 48.79 -76.65 29.82
N ILE A 217 48.19 -77.54 29.00
CA ILE A 217 47.70 -78.85 29.42
C ILE A 217 48.76 -79.92 29.08
N LYS A 218 49.43 -80.49 30.09
CA LYS A 218 50.61 -81.38 29.96
C LYS A 218 50.32 -82.87 29.75
N GLU A 219 49.07 -83.30 29.59
CA GLU A 219 48.75 -84.72 29.34
C GLU A 219 48.49 -84.99 27.84
N THR A 220 49.44 -85.71 27.22
CA THR A 220 49.62 -85.83 25.76
C THR A 220 48.58 -86.69 25.04
N GLY A 221 47.65 -87.36 25.73
CA GLY A 221 46.60 -88.16 25.07
C GLY A 221 45.25 -87.45 24.91
N ILE A 222 44.83 -86.69 25.92
CA ILE A 222 43.52 -86.01 25.94
C ILE A 222 43.60 -84.67 25.21
N ARG A 223 44.75 -83.97 25.32
CA ARG A 223 45.00 -82.70 24.64
C ARG A 223 44.82 -82.81 23.12
N ASP A 224 45.46 -83.80 22.50
CA ASP A 224 45.47 -83.91 21.04
C ASP A 224 44.08 -84.28 20.49
N ASN A 225 43.30 -85.08 21.22
CA ASN A 225 41.90 -85.36 20.87
C ASN A 225 41.00 -84.12 21.00
N LEU A 226 41.14 -83.34 22.08
CA LEU A 226 40.35 -82.11 22.26
C LEU A 226 40.74 -81.03 21.24
N VAL A 227 42.03 -80.82 21.00
CA VAL A 227 42.52 -79.89 19.97
C VAL A 227 42.01 -80.30 18.59
N ASN A 228 42.00 -81.59 18.25
CA ASN A 228 41.45 -82.07 16.98
C ASN A 228 39.92 -81.88 16.89
N ILE A 229 39.16 -82.14 17.96
CA ILE A 229 37.71 -81.90 17.99
C ILE A 229 37.40 -80.41 17.83
N PHE A 230 38.12 -79.53 18.53
CA PHE A 230 37.95 -78.08 18.42
C PHE A 230 38.40 -77.55 17.06
N PHE A 231 39.49 -78.07 16.51
CA PHE A 231 39.94 -77.75 15.15
C PHE A 231 38.91 -78.17 14.11
N CYS A 232 38.30 -79.35 14.26
CA CYS A 232 37.19 -79.81 13.42
C CYS A 232 35.95 -78.92 13.57
N LEU A 233 35.56 -78.53 14.80
CA LEU A 233 34.44 -77.61 15.02
C LEU A 233 34.71 -76.21 14.46
N TYR A 234 35.94 -75.72 14.58
CA TYR A 234 36.37 -74.45 14.00
C TYR A 234 36.33 -74.49 12.47
N LEU A 235 36.86 -75.55 11.85
CA LEU A 235 36.75 -75.79 10.41
C LEU A 235 35.30 -75.87 9.96
N MET A 236 34.44 -76.59 10.69
CA MET A 236 33.01 -76.67 10.37
C MET A 236 32.30 -75.31 10.52
N ALA A 237 32.67 -74.49 11.51
CA ALA A 237 32.14 -73.14 11.64
C ALA A 237 32.54 -72.25 10.47
N GLN A 238 33.79 -72.33 10.00
CA GLN A 238 34.32 -71.54 8.89
C GLN A 238 33.84 -72.00 7.52
N ILE A 239 33.70 -73.32 7.30
CA ILE A 239 33.37 -73.91 6.00
C ILE A 239 31.86 -74.05 5.80
N VAL A 240 31.10 -74.29 6.88
CA VAL A 240 29.67 -74.57 6.79
C VAL A 240 28.84 -73.41 7.32
N ILE A 241 29.03 -73.02 8.59
CA ILE A 241 28.12 -72.09 9.28
C ILE A 241 28.26 -70.66 8.73
N LEU A 242 29.48 -70.16 8.60
CA LEU A 242 29.75 -68.80 8.10
C LEU A 242 29.28 -68.60 6.64
N PRO A 243 29.59 -69.50 5.70
CA PRO A 243 29.05 -69.42 4.34
C PRO A 243 27.52 -69.52 4.31
N PHE A 244 26.92 -70.40 5.11
CA PHE A 244 25.46 -70.56 5.15
C PHE A 244 24.74 -69.33 5.73
N TYR A 245 25.24 -68.75 6.84
CA TYR A 245 24.75 -67.49 7.39
C TYR A 245 24.87 -66.35 6.36
N TYR A 246 25.97 -66.31 5.60
CA TYR A 246 26.16 -65.32 4.54
C TYR A 246 25.17 -65.51 3.39
N VAL A 247 24.88 -66.76 2.97
CA VAL A 247 23.85 -67.03 1.95
C VAL A 247 22.48 -66.55 2.42
N ILE A 248 22.08 -66.83 3.66
CA ILE A 248 20.80 -66.38 4.23
C ILE A 248 20.73 -64.85 4.32
N LYS A 249 21.77 -64.21 4.86
CA LYS A 249 21.84 -62.74 4.98
C LYS A 249 21.82 -62.05 3.61
N ARG A 250 22.50 -62.64 2.62
CA ARG A 250 22.49 -62.17 1.22
C ARG A 250 21.11 -62.30 0.61
N LYS A 251 20.42 -63.43 0.80
CA LYS A 251 19.06 -63.66 0.28
C LYS A 251 18.04 -62.68 0.86
N ASN A 252 18.19 -62.30 2.13
CA ASN A 252 17.22 -61.43 2.81
C ASN A 252 17.49 -59.92 2.62
N ASN A 253 18.75 -59.48 2.46
CA ASN A 253 19.10 -58.06 2.50
C ASN A 253 19.86 -57.51 1.28
N HIS A 254 20.35 -58.35 0.36
CA HIS A 254 21.13 -57.88 -0.78
C HIS A 254 20.23 -57.72 -2.01
N ARG A 255 19.82 -56.49 -2.32
CA ARG A 255 19.22 -56.17 -3.63
C ARG A 255 20.27 -56.38 -4.72
N THR A 256 19.91 -57.06 -5.80
CA THR A 256 20.86 -57.28 -6.90
C THR A 256 21.20 -55.96 -7.59
N ARG A 257 22.34 -55.91 -8.31
CA ARG A 257 22.71 -54.72 -9.08
C ARG A 257 21.60 -54.35 -10.06
N ASP A 258 20.98 -55.35 -10.69
CA ASP A 258 19.90 -55.18 -11.66
C ASP A 258 18.63 -54.64 -11.00
N GLU A 259 18.30 -55.06 -9.78
CA GLU A 259 17.19 -54.50 -8.99
C GLU A 259 17.43 -53.02 -8.62
N ILE A 260 18.65 -52.67 -8.22
CA ILE A 260 19.03 -51.28 -7.90
C ILE A 260 19.04 -50.41 -9.17
N GLU A 261 19.51 -50.94 -10.30
CA GLU A 261 19.47 -50.26 -11.59
C GLU A 261 18.02 -50.04 -12.05
N ALA A 262 17.14 -51.03 -11.93
CA ALA A 262 15.73 -50.91 -12.27
C ALA A 262 15.00 -49.89 -11.38
N GLU A 263 15.29 -49.84 -10.08
CA GLU A 263 14.70 -48.87 -9.15
C GLU A 263 15.22 -47.44 -9.41
N ASN A 264 16.52 -47.27 -9.66
CA ASN A 264 17.10 -45.99 -10.06
C ASN A 264 16.55 -45.50 -11.42
N GLN A 265 16.30 -46.40 -12.37
CA GLN A 265 15.64 -46.06 -13.63
C GLN A 265 14.19 -45.61 -13.41
N LYS A 266 13.44 -46.27 -12.51
CA LYS A 266 12.08 -45.83 -12.14
C LYS A 266 12.07 -44.44 -11.48
N ILE A 267 13.00 -44.19 -10.54
CA ILE A 267 13.14 -42.87 -9.89
C ILE A 267 13.47 -41.80 -10.92
N LYS A 268 14.40 -42.09 -11.84
CA LYS A 268 14.74 -41.18 -12.93
C LYS A 268 13.53 -40.90 -13.83
N ALA A 269 12.83 -41.93 -14.30
CA ALA A 269 11.66 -41.79 -15.16
C ALA A 269 10.55 -40.96 -14.51
N LYS A 270 10.27 -41.19 -13.22
CA LYS A 270 9.29 -40.40 -12.46
C LYS A 270 9.71 -38.94 -12.31
N ASN A 271 10.99 -38.67 -12.08
CA ASN A 271 11.48 -37.29 -11.96
C ASN A 271 11.49 -36.57 -13.33
N ASP A 272 11.80 -37.29 -14.40
CA ASP A 272 11.70 -36.80 -15.78
C ASP A 272 10.23 -36.51 -16.15
N GLU A 273 9.27 -37.33 -15.71
CA GLU A 273 7.83 -37.10 -15.87
C GLU A 273 7.38 -35.81 -15.15
N ILE A 274 7.77 -35.63 -13.89
CA ILE A 274 7.48 -34.40 -13.11
C ILE A 274 8.10 -33.17 -13.79
N ARG A 275 9.33 -33.28 -14.31
CA ARG A 275 9.99 -32.20 -15.07
C ARG A 275 9.21 -31.84 -16.33
N MET A 276 8.76 -32.82 -17.09
CA MET A 276 7.97 -32.60 -18.29
C MET A 276 6.62 -31.96 -17.97
N GLU A 277 5.94 -32.40 -16.92
CA GLU A 277 4.66 -31.84 -16.50
C GLU A 277 4.81 -30.37 -16.06
N LYS A 278 5.78 -30.07 -15.20
CA LYS A 278 6.06 -28.67 -14.78
C LYS A 278 6.50 -27.78 -15.94
N GLN A 279 7.28 -28.32 -16.87
CA GLN A 279 7.66 -27.59 -18.08
C GLN A 279 6.44 -27.27 -18.94
N LYS A 280 5.51 -28.22 -19.13
CA LYS A 280 4.27 -28.00 -19.88
C LYS A 280 3.40 -26.92 -19.23
N VAL A 281 3.25 -26.95 -17.91
CA VAL A 281 2.49 -25.92 -17.18
C VAL A 281 3.14 -24.55 -17.38
N TYR A 282 4.46 -24.46 -17.20
CA TYR A 282 5.21 -23.22 -17.45
C TYR A 282 5.05 -22.71 -18.89
N ASP A 283 5.12 -23.60 -19.89
CA ASP A 283 4.98 -23.25 -21.29
C ASP A 283 3.57 -22.73 -21.62
N ILE A 284 2.53 -23.27 -20.97
CA ILE A 284 1.15 -22.77 -21.08
C ILE A 284 1.02 -21.39 -20.44
N GLU A 285 1.55 -21.22 -19.23
CA GLU A 285 1.47 -19.96 -18.48
C GLU A 285 2.24 -18.84 -19.17
N ILE A 286 3.45 -19.11 -19.69
CA ILE A 286 4.26 -18.10 -20.40
C ILE A 286 3.62 -17.73 -21.74
N GLN A 287 2.95 -18.68 -22.40
CA GLN A 287 2.21 -18.39 -23.63
C GLN A 287 1.02 -17.48 -23.34
N ALA A 288 0.21 -17.81 -22.32
CA ALA A 288 -0.90 -16.96 -21.90
C ALA A 288 -0.43 -15.54 -21.48
N PHE A 289 0.70 -15.44 -20.79
CA PHE A 289 1.33 -14.15 -20.46
C PHE A 289 1.69 -13.35 -21.71
N ARG A 290 2.35 -13.98 -22.70
CA ARG A 290 2.73 -13.33 -23.97
C ARG A 290 1.53 -12.92 -24.81
N ASP A 291 0.49 -13.74 -24.82
CA ASP A 291 -0.75 -13.45 -25.54
C ASP A 291 -1.42 -12.20 -24.93
N ASN A 292 -1.51 -12.12 -23.60
CA ASN A 292 -2.02 -10.94 -22.89
C ASN A 292 -1.16 -9.69 -23.15
N GLU A 293 0.16 -9.80 -23.14
CA GLU A 293 1.05 -8.67 -23.44
C GLU A 293 0.86 -8.17 -24.89
N THR A 294 0.65 -9.10 -25.82
CA THR A 294 0.40 -8.80 -27.22
C THR A 294 -0.96 -8.13 -27.42
N GLU A 295 -2.00 -8.61 -26.75
CA GLU A 295 -3.33 -8.01 -26.76
C GLU A 295 -3.29 -6.57 -26.24
N LEU A 296 -2.61 -6.32 -25.12
CA LEU A 296 -2.46 -4.96 -24.59
C LEU A 296 -1.70 -4.05 -25.56
N LYS A 297 -0.65 -4.56 -26.22
CA LYS A 297 0.08 -3.81 -27.26
C LYS A 297 -0.83 -3.47 -28.44
N GLN A 298 -1.68 -4.41 -28.87
CA GLN A 298 -2.66 -4.18 -29.94
C GLN A 298 -3.71 -3.14 -29.54
N LEU A 299 -4.26 -3.21 -28.32
CA LEU A 299 -5.20 -2.19 -27.81
C LEU A 299 -4.57 -0.80 -27.78
N LYS A 300 -3.32 -0.68 -27.32
CA LYS A 300 -2.58 0.60 -27.33
C LYS A 300 -2.36 1.14 -28.74
N LEU A 301 -2.04 0.27 -29.70
CA LEU A 301 -1.88 0.65 -31.10
C LEU A 301 -3.20 1.13 -31.69
N GLN A 302 -4.29 0.36 -31.51
CA GLN A 302 -5.64 0.73 -31.94
C GLN A 302 -6.08 2.07 -31.35
N LYS A 303 -5.83 2.31 -30.05
CA LYS A 303 -6.08 3.60 -29.41
C LYS A 303 -5.37 4.73 -30.16
N SER A 304 -4.07 4.57 -30.41
CA SER A 304 -3.28 5.61 -31.10
C SER A 304 -3.75 5.86 -32.54
N GLU A 305 -4.10 4.82 -33.28
CA GLU A 305 -4.62 4.95 -34.64
C GLU A 305 -5.96 5.66 -34.66
N LEU A 306 -6.86 5.29 -33.75
CA LEU A 306 -8.18 5.90 -33.61
C LEU A 306 -8.09 7.36 -33.16
N GLU A 307 -7.20 7.68 -32.21
CA GLU A 307 -6.92 9.06 -31.82
C GLU A 307 -6.45 9.91 -33.02
N ASN A 308 -5.58 9.36 -33.86
CA ASN A 308 -5.07 10.07 -35.04
C ASN A 308 -6.19 10.29 -36.06
N ARG A 309 -7.04 9.29 -36.29
CA ARG A 309 -8.21 9.41 -37.17
C ARG A 309 -9.20 10.47 -36.67
N ILE A 310 -9.54 10.43 -35.37
CA ILE A 310 -10.41 11.42 -34.74
C ILE A 310 -9.79 12.82 -34.86
N LYS A 311 -8.48 12.97 -34.63
CA LYS A 311 -7.77 14.25 -34.80
C LYS A 311 -7.80 14.76 -36.24
N SER A 312 -7.70 13.90 -37.25
CA SER A 312 -7.75 14.31 -38.65
C SER A 312 -9.16 14.60 -39.14
N GLU A 313 -10.15 13.79 -38.79
CA GLU A 313 -11.51 13.87 -39.31
C GLU A 313 -12.39 14.83 -38.52
N HIS A 314 -12.08 15.05 -37.24
CA HIS A 314 -12.91 15.83 -36.32
C HIS A 314 -12.11 16.90 -35.56
N SER A 315 -11.12 17.50 -36.24
CA SER A 315 -10.24 18.53 -35.67
C SER A 315 -11.00 19.69 -35.01
N ASN A 316 -12.06 20.19 -35.67
CA ASN A 316 -12.90 21.29 -35.17
C ASN A 316 -13.61 20.91 -33.86
N TYR A 317 -14.17 19.69 -33.80
CA TYR A 317 -14.82 19.20 -32.59
C TYR A 317 -13.83 19.05 -31.43
N ILE A 318 -12.64 18.51 -31.66
CA ILE A 318 -11.61 18.38 -30.62
C ILE A 318 -11.14 19.76 -30.13
N HIS A 319 -10.93 20.70 -31.06
CA HIS A 319 -10.55 22.05 -30.70
C HIS A 319 -11.64 22.72 -29.83
N PHE A 320 -12.90 22.54 -30.21
CA PHE A 320 -14.04 23.01 -29.45
C PHE A 320 -14.12 22.35 -28.06
N LEU A 321 -14.04 21.01 -27.97
CA LEU A 321 -14.03 20.29 -26.70
C LEU A 321 -12.92 20.78 -25.76
N LYS A 322 -11.69 20.94 -26.29
CA LYS A 322 -10.57 21.49 -25.51
C LYS A 322 -10.83 22.92 -25.05
N LYS A 323 -11.46 23.75 -25.88
CA LYS A 323 -11.87 25.11 -25.50
C LYS A 323 -12.88 25.06 -24.35
N VAL A 324 -13.91 24.21 -24.45
CA VAL A 324 -14.93 24.01 -23.42
C VAL A 324 -14.30 23.56 -22.09
N LEU A 325 -13.49 22.51 -22.10
CA LEU A 325 -12.85 22.01 -20.89
C LEU A 325 -11.90 23.05 -20.27
N LYS A 326 -11.18 23.83 -21.09
CA LYS A 326 -10.36 24.94 -20.61
C LYS A 326 -11.19 26.05 -19.96
N MET A 327 -12.42 26.29 -20.41
CA MET A 327 -13.32 27.28 -19.80
C MET A 327 -13.68 26.92 -18.35
N PHE A 328 -13.72 25.64 -18.01
CA PHE A 328 -14.02 25.17 -16.65
C PHE A 328 -12.77 24.77 -15.84
N SER A 329 -11.57 25.02 -16.37
CA SER A 329 -10.33 24.67 -15.66
C SER A 329 -10.12 25.55 -14.41
N PRO A 330 -9.54 25.01 -13.32
CA PRO A 330 -9.27 25.77 -12.09
C PRO A 330 -8.49 27.07 -12.35
N ASN A 331 -7.47 26.99 -13.23
CA ASN A 331 -6.65 28.13 -13.62
C ASN A 331 -7.46 29.31 -14.19
N LYS A 332 -8.61 29.05 -14.83
CA LYS A 332 -9.44 30.13 -15.37
C LYS A 332 -10.23 30.85 -14.28
N PHE A 333 -10.62 30.13 -13.23
CA PHE A 333 -11.33 30.70 -12.09
C PHE A 333 -10.39 31.38 -11.08
N GLU A 334 -9.16 30.88 -10.91
CA GLU A 334 -8.13 31.50 -10.05
C GLU A 334 -7.74 32.92 -10.50
N ASN A 335 -7.88 33.22 -11.80
CA ASN A 335 -7.54 34.51 -12.39
C ASN A 335 -8.65 35.57 -12.27
N LEU A 336 -9.80 35.25 -11.66
CA LEU A 336 -10.93 36.19 -11.47
C LEU A 336 -10.75 37.14 -10.26
N LYS A 337 -9.49 37.50 -9.94
CA LYS A 337 -9.13 38.33 -8.78
C LYS A 337 -9.77 39.70 -8.80
#